data_AF-A0A7S4HE90-F1
#
_entry.id   AF-A0A7S4HE90-F1
#
_cell.length_a   1.000
_cell.length_b   1.000
_cell.length_c   1.000
_cell.angle_alpha   90.00
_cell.angle_beta   90.00
_cell.angle_gamma   90.00
#
_symmetry.space_group_name_H-M   'P 1'
#
loop_
_entity.id
_entity.type
_entity.pdbx_description
1 polymer ?
#
loop_
_entity_poly.entity_id
_entity_poly.type
_entity_poly.pdbx_seq_one_letter_code
_entity_poly.pdbx_strand_id
1 'polypeptide(L)'
;DVKQSVRQHNPRILLFSGHSFMGSLAFELPSGRIELPGASEFVELLRPEHAPRLQCVFLNGCNTADLGFTLVSQMPELMTICWATITEDNAARVFAQGFYDAVGAFIADGEPVKVEVAFWAGLERFRKDGFNLGDPSAFLHPRGHPHLSRPIDLTCEGCMPIVHGSVVLFRKADGIVQRLRMGAMDRLPTEPEKLRLTSRNAWVQVTHESVSDGTFLAHFDALAAASLTTDGTPPELAAPAEVTGDVQAPVVVVVPSDLQKVDADTSV
;
A
#
# COMPACT_ATOMS: atom_id res chain seq x y z
N ASP A 1 -10.73 17.72 -1.79
CA ASP A 1 -11.31 17.30 -0.50
C ASP A 1 -11.65 15.81 -0.57
N VAL A 2 -11.12 15.01 0.36
CA VAL A 2 -11.43 13.57 0.46
C VAL A 2 -12.90 13.34 0.76
N LYS A 3 -13.53 14.20 1.58
CA LYS A 3 -14.92 14.01 2.01
C LYS A 3 -15.90 14.19 0.86
N GLN A 4 -15.69 15.21 0.06
CA GLN A 4 -16.40 15.41 -1.20
C GLN A 4 -16.18 14.22 -2.17
N SER A 5 -14.94 13.77 -2.36
CA SER A 5 -14.61 12.68 -3.30
C SER A 5 -15.32 11.35 -2.94
N VAL A 6 -15.25 10.94 -1.67
CA VAL A 6 -15.93 9.71 -1.18
C VAL A 6 -17.44 9.78 -1.45
N ARG A 7 -18.09 10.91 -1.12
CA ARG A 7 -19.54 11.08 -1.32
C ARG A 7 -19.93 11.15 -2.80
N GLN A 8 -19.11 11.82 -3.62
CA GLN A 8 -19.37 12.02 -5.05
C GLN A 8 -19.23 10.72 -5.86
N HIS A 9 -18.25 9.90 -5.54
CA HIS A 9 -17.93 8.69 -6.32
C HIS A 9 -18.44 7.39 -5.69
N ASN A 10 -18.87 7.40 -4.42
CA ASN A 10 -19.43 6.26 -3.68
C ASN A 10 -18.62 4.95 -3.86
N PRO A 11 -17.32 4.95 -3.50
CA PRO A 11 -16.37 3.86 -3.78
C PRO A 11 -16.83 2.49 -3.28
N ARG A 12 -16.45 1.44 -4.02
CA ARG A 12 -16.27 0.09 -3.44
C ARG A 12 -14.90 -0.08 -2.78
N ILE A 13 -13.87 0.53 -3.37
CA ILE A 13 -12.49 0.50 -2.89
C ILE A 13 -11.98 1.93 -2.83
N LEU A 14 -11.38 2.30 -1.70
CA LEU A 14 -10.65 3.55 -1.52
C LEU A 14 -9.16 3.24 -1.37
N LEU A 15 -8.33 3.85 -2.23
CA LEU A 15 -6.89 3.89 -2.05
C LEU A 15 -6.50 5.16 -1.31
N PHE A 16 -5.63 5.04 -0.31
CA PHE A 16 -4.73 6.11 0.09
C PHE A 16 -3.31 5.67 -0.27
N SER A 17 -2.59 6.46 -1.07
CA SER A 17 -1.17 6.23 -1.33
C SER A 17 -0.37 7.47 -0.97
N GLY A 18 0.61 7.32 -0.08
CA GLY A 18 1.42 8.42 0.42
C GLY A 18 2.06 8.14 1.79
N HIS A 19 2.70 9.14 2.36
CA HIS A 19 3.36 9.00 3.66
C HIS A 19 2.36 8.87 4.82
N SER A 20 2.75 8.09 5.82
CA SER A 20 2.16 8.16 7.16
C SER A 20 3.15 8.80 8.12
N PHE A 21 2.65 9.45 9.16
CA PHE A 21 3.45 9.94 10.27
C PHE A 21 2.82 9.49 11.58
N MET A 22 3.56 8.71 12.37
CA MET A 22 3.11 8.16 13.66
C MET A 22 1.75 7.42 13.60
N GLY A 23 1.45 6.74 12.48
CA GLY A 23 0.20 6.02 12.25
C GLY A 23 -0.99 6.88 11.74
N SER A 24 -0.81 8.20 11.62
CA SER A 24 -1.75 9.08 10.91
C SER A 24 -1.36 9.22 9.44
N LEU A 25 -2.35 9.39 8.57
CA LEU A 25 -2.14 9.62 7.14
C LEU A 25 -1.80 11.11 6.91
N ALA A 26 -0.79 11.39 6.08
CA ALA A 26 -0.47 12.77 5.70
C ALA A 26 -1.33 13.23 4.52
N PHE A 27 -2.01 14.36 4.66
CA PHE A 27 -2.74 15.02 3.58
C PHE A 27 -2.15 16.40 3.30
N GLU A 28 -1.85 16.69 2.04
CA GLU A 28 -1.42 18.01 1.62
C GLU A 28 -2.65 18.89 1.29
N LEU A 29 -2.70 20.08 1.89
CA LEU A 29 -3.70 21.10 1.60
C LEU A 29 -3.27 21.94 0.38
N PRO A 30 -4.21 22.62 -0.32
CA PRO A 30 -3.88 23.51 -1.46
C PRO A 30 -2.90 24.65 -1.15
N SER A 31 -2.54 24.86 0.12
CA SER A 31 -1.53 25.81 0.59
C SER A 31 -0.13 25.21 0.77
N GLY A 32 0.08 23.93 0.41
CA GLY A 32 1.31 23.17 0.68
C GLY A 32 1.48 22.75 2.15
N ARG A 33 0.50 23.04 3.01
CA ARG A 33 0.52 22.61 4.41
C ARG A 33 0.10 21.15 4.54
N ILE A 34 0.87 20.37 5.29
CA ILE A 34 0.47 19.02 5.70
C ILE A 34 -0.52 19.06 6.88
N GLU A 35 -1.58 18.27 6.77
CA GLU A 35 -2.56 17.94 7.80
C GLU A 35 -2.47 16.45 8.16
N LEU A 36 -2.61 16.13 9.45
CA LEU A 36 -2.56 14.78 10.00
C LEU A 36 -3.87 14.54 10.79
N PRO A 37 -4.98 14.21 10.10
CA PRO A 37 -6.27 13.99 10.75
C PRO A 37 -6.19 12.81 11.73
N GLY A 38 -6.96 12.90 12.80
CA GLY A 38 -7.05 11.84 13.80
C GLY A 38 -7.64 10.56 13.22
N ALA A 39 -7.22 9.40 13.75
CA ALA A 39 -7.78 8.10 13.35
C ALA A 39 -9.31 8.06 13.48
N SER A 40 -9.89 8.70 14.50
CA SER A 40 -11.33 8.86 14.66
C SER A 40 -11.98 9.68 13.54
N GLU A 41 -11.36 10.79 13.11
CA GLU A 41 -11.89 11.64 12.04
C GLU A 41 -11.89 10.93 10.69
N PHE A 42 -10.87 10.10 10.45
CA PHE A 42 -10.79 9.26 9.26
C PHE A 42 -11.79 8.08 9.30
N VAL A 43 -11.99 7.45 10.46
CA VAL A 43 -13.04 6.44 10.66
C VAL A 43 -14.43 7.03 10.43
N GLU A 44 -14.75 8.17 11.05
CA GLU A 44 -16.05 8.83 10.89
C GLU A 44 -16.33 9.26 9.44
N LEU A 45 -15.27 9.58 8.68
CA LEU A 45 -15.42 9.88 7.26
C LEU A 45 -15.90 8.68 6.43
N LEU A 46 -15.44 7.49 6.78
CA LEU A 46 -15.65 6.26 6.00
C LEU A 46 -16.84 5.43 6.50
N ARG A 47 -17.61 5.97 7.45
CA ARG A 47 -18.86 5.40 7.96
C ARG A 47 -19.85 5.07 6.83
N PRO A 48 -20.69 4.01 6.95
CA PRO A 48 -21.67 3.64 5.93
C PRO A 48 -22.64 4.77 5.53
N GLU A 49 -22.94 5.70 6.43
CA GLU A 49 -23.74 6.91 6.20
C GLU A 49 -23.09 7.90 5.21
N HIS A 50 -21.81 7.72 4.89
CA HIS A 50 -21.02 8.55 3.97
C HIS A 50 -20.42 7.76 2.82
N ALA A 51 -20.16 6.46 3.02
CA ALA A 51 -19.57 5.56 2.04
C ALA A 51 -20.32 4.20 2.00
N PRO A 52 -21.62 4.17 1.66
CA PRO A 52 -22.49 2.99 1.85
C PRO A 52 -22.11 1.76 1.00
N ARG A 53 -21.20 1.92 0.03
CA ARG A 53 -20.71 0.85 -0.85
C ARG A 53 -19.27 0.40 -0.54
N LEU A 54 -18.61 1.02 0.43
CA LEU A 54 -17.19 0.82 0.71
C LEU A 54 -16.96 -0.58 1.32
N GLN A 55 -16.20 -1.40 0.61
CA GLN A 55 -15.88 -2.79 0.96
C GLN A 55 -14.40 -2.94 1.33
N CYS A 56 -13.52 -2.08 0.80
CA CYS A 56 -12.09 -2.11 1.11
C CYS A 56 -11.49 -0.69 1.21
N VAL A 57 -10.64 -0.49 2.21
CA VAL A 57 -9.67 0.63 2.24
C VAL A 57 -8.27 0.06 2.13
N PHE A 58 -7.53 0.47 1.10
CA PHE A 58 -6.12 0.16 0.95
C PHE A 58 -5.30 1.37 1.41
N LEU A 59 -4.66 1.24 2.58
CA LEU A 59 -3.71 2.17 3.15
C LEU A 59 -2.30 1.85 2.64
N ASN A 60 -2.00 2.29 1.41
CA ASN A 60 -0.69 2.16 0.78
C ASN A 60 0.30 3.21 1.32
N GLY A 61 0.58 3.12 2.62
CA GLY A 61 1.60 3.88 3.32
C GLY A 61 2.19 3.06 4.46
N CYS A 62 3.46 3.30 4.80
CA CYS A 62 4.20 2.61 5.86
C CYS A 62 3.46 2.63 7.20
N ASN A 63 3.60 1.60 8.04
CA ASN A 63 3.12 1.57 9.43
C ASN A 63 1.64 1.95 9.64
N THR A 64 0.77 1.65 8.67
CA THR A 64 -0.67 1.99 8.68
C THR A 64 -1.56 0.94 9.34
N ALA A 65 -0.98 -0.20 9.75
CA ALA A 65 -1.75 -1.33 10.29
C ALA A 65 -2.59 -1.02 11.55
N ASP A 66 -2.15 -0.11 12.43
CA ASP A 66 -2.95 0.30 13.61
C ASP A 66 -4.24 1.03 13.19
N LEU A 67 -4.19 1.86 12.14
CA LEU A 67 -5.36 2.52 11.57
C LEU A 67 -6.27 1.51 10.84
N GLY A 68 -5.67 0.58 10.09
CA GLY A 68 -6.38 -0.53 9.45
C GLY A 68 -7.16 -1.40 10.41
N PHE A 69 -6.52 -1.81 11.51
CA PHE A 69 -7.16 -2.55 12.61
C PHE A 69 -8.30 -1.72 13.22
N THR A 70 -8.07 -0.43 13.49
CA THR A 70 -9.07 0.47 14.09
C THR A 70 -10.33 0.59 13.21
N LEU A 71 -10.16 0.73 11.89
CA LEU A 71 -11.24 0.76 10.91
C LEU A 71 -12.09 -0.52 10.97
N VAL A 72 -11.47 -1.71 10.91
CA VAL A 72 -12.18 -3.00 10.92
C VAL A 72 -12.84 -3.32 12.26
N SER A 73 -12.22 -2.92 13.38
CA SER A 73 -12.82 -3.06 14.70
C SER A 73 -14.14 -2.29 14.82
N GLN A 74 -14.19 -1.07 14.25
CA GLN A 74 -15.34 -0.16 14.31
C GLN A 74 -16.35 -0.30 13.17
N MET A 75 -15.95 -0.91 12.04
CA MET A 75 -16.79 -1.14 10.86
C MET A 75 -16.62 -2.59 10.38
N PRO A 76 -17.41 -3.54 10.93
CA PRO A 76 -17.22 -4.98 10.71
C PRO A 76 -17.25 -5.45 9.24
N GLU A 77 -18.08 -4.80 8.42
CA GLU A 77 -18.24 -5.11 6.99
C GLU A 77 -17.07 -4.63 6.12
N LEU A 78 -16.18 -3.79 6.68
CA LEU A 78 -15.06 -3.21 5.97
C LEU A 78 -13.83 -4.12 6.08
N MET A 79 -13.13 -4.31 4.96
CA MET A 79 -11.78 -4.88 4.94
C MET A 79 -10.73 -3.77 4.81
N THR A 80 -9.54 -3.95 5.38
CA THR A 80 -8.44 -2.99 5.20
C THR A 80 -7.12 -3.66 4.83
N ILE A 81 -6.46 -3.16 3.78
CA ILE A 81 -5.11 -3.57 3.37
C ILE A 81 -4.13 -2.50 3.84
N CYS A 82 -3.08 -2.88 4.55
CA CYS A 82 -2.14 -1.94 5.18
C CYS A 82 -0.72 -2.47 5.14
N TRP A 83 0.27 -1.57 5.21
CA TRP A 83 1.65 -1.96 5.53
C TRP A 83 1.86 -1.91 7.04
N ALA A 84 2.29 -3.03 7.62
CA ALA A 84 2.56 -3.18 9.05
C ALA A 84 3.96 -2.68 9.47
N THR A 85 4.81 -2.34 8.50
CA THR A 85 6.21 -1.95 8.66
C THR A 85 6.50 -0.72 7.79
N ILE A 86 7.75 -0.26 7.76
CA ILE A 86 8.24 0.51 6.60
C ILE A 86 8.23 -0.35 5.34
N THR A 87 8.25 0.27 4.17
CA THR A 87 8.07 -0.41 2.88
C THR A 87 8.80 0.36 1.78
N GLU A 88 9.36 -0.37 0.83
CA GLU A 88 10.02 0.17 -0.36
C GLU A 88 8.98 0.52 -1.45
N ASP A 89 9.15 1.66 -2.12
CA ASP A 89 8.14 2.18 -3.06
C ASP A 89 7.89 1.27 -4.28
N ASN A 90 8.92 0.59 -4.80
CA ASN A 90 8.72 -0.37 -5.90
C ASN A 90 7.94 -1.60 -5.43
N ALA A 91 8.28 -2.12 -4.25
CA ALA A 91 7.59 -3.24 -3.64
C ALA A 91 6.10 -2.91 -3.38
N ALA A 92 5.81 -1.70 -2.86
CA ALA A 92 4.45 -1.20 -2.71
C ALA A 92 3.70 -1.10 -4.04
N ARG A 93 4.34 -0.50 -5.06
CA ARG A 93 3.79 -0.31 -6.41
C ARG A 93 3.46 -1.64 -7.07
N VAL A 94 4.35 -2.64 -6.96
CA VAL A 94 4.16 -3.97 -7.57
C VAL A 94 3.07 -4.77 -6.87
N PHE A 95 2.99 -4.73 -5.53
CA PHE A 95 1.86 -5.30 -4.81
C PHE A 95 0.53 -4.65 -5.26
N ALA A 96 0.50 -3.31 -5.34
CA ALA A 96 -0.68 -2.58 -5.76
C ALA A 96 -1.09 -2.91 -7.21
N GLN A 97 -0.13 -3.09 -8.13
CA GLN A 97 -0.39 -3.56 -9.49
C GLN A 97 -1.08 -4.93 -9.49
N GLY A 98 -0.51 -5.96 -8.84
CA GLY A 98 -1.13 -7.28 -8.78
C GLY A 98 -2.51 -7.30 -8.11
N PHE A 99 -2.73 -6.42 -7.13
CA PHE A 99 -4.04 -6.21 -6.52
C PHE A 99 -5.04 -5.60 -7.52
N TYR A 100 -4.68 -4.50 -8.19
CA TYR A 100 -5.58 -3.80 -9.11
C TYR A 100 -5.81 -4.53 -10.43
N ASP A 101 -4.85 -5.33 -10.91
CA ASP A 101 -5.03 -6.24 -12.04
C ASP A 101 -6.17 -7.24 -11.76
N ALA A 102 -6.18 -7.84 -10.56
CA ALA A 102 -7.22 -8.76 -10.13
C ALA A 102 -8.58 -8.07 -9.87
N VAL A 103 -8.58 -6.85 -9.32
CA VAL A 103 -9.81 -6.03 -9.21
C VAL A 103 -10.37 -5.70 -10.60
N GLY A 104 -9.52 -5.32 -11.54
CA GLY A 104 -9.88 -5.02 -12.92
C GLY A 104 -10.48 -6.21 -13.65
N ALA A 105 -9.94 -7.41 -13.45
CA ALA A 105 -10.50 -8.65 -13.98
C ALA A 105 -11.94 -8.90 -13.48
N PHE A 106 -12.19 -8.81 -12.16
CA PHE A 106 -13.57 -8.94 -11.64
C PHE A 106 -14.53 -7.91 -12.25
N ILE A 107 -14.10 -6.66 -12.42
CA ILE A 107 -14.93 -5.61 -13.03
C ILE A 107 -15.21 -5.91 -14.51
N ALA A 108 -14.22 -6.36 -15.28
CA ALA A 108 -14.36 -6.69 -16.69
C ALA A 108 -15.32 -7.87 -16.93
N ASP A 109 -15.29 -8.87 -16.05
CA ASP A 109 -16.18 -10.05 -16.08
C ASP A 109 -17.59 -9.74 -15.54
N GLY A 110 -17.82 -8.57 -14.93
CA GLY A 110 -19.08 -8.21 -14.27
C GLY A 110 -19.29 -8.90 -12.91
N GLU A 111 -18.24 -9.50 -12.36
CA GLU A 111 -18.25 -10.24 -11.09
C GLU A 111 -18.11 -9.31 -9.87
N PRO A 112 -18.68 -9.68 -8.70
CA PRO A 112 -18.40 -8.99 -7.44
C PRO A 112 -16.91 -9.10 -7.08
N VAL A 113 -16.27 -7.95 -6.79
CA VAL A 113 -14.84 -7.91 -6.43
C VAL A 113 -14.58 -8.69 -5.14
N LYS A 114 -13.75 -9.74 -5.22
CA LYS A 114 -13.35 -10.58 -4.09
C LYS A 114 -12.02 -10.06 -3.52
N VAL A 115 -12.10 -9.14 -2.55
CA VAL A 115 -10.95 -8.41 -1.98
C VAL A 115 -9.82 -9.34 -1.50
N GLU A 116 -10.15 -10.46 -0.85
CA GLU A 116 -9.15 -11.46 -0.43
C GLU A 116 -8.39 -12.08 -1.61
N VAL A 117 -9.08 -12.39 -2.71
CA VAL A 117 -8.44 -12.94 -3.92
C VAL A 117 -7.51 -11.91 -4.56
N ALA A 118 -7.94 -10.65 -4.63
CA ALA A 118 -7.09 -9.55 -5.11
C ALA A 118 -5.87 -9.31 -4.20
N PHE A 119 -6.02 -9.42 -2.87
CA PHE A 119 -4.90 -9.35 -1.93
C PHE A 119 -3.87 -10.46 -2.17
N TRP A 120 -4.31 -11.70 -2.39
CA TRP A 120 -3.41 -12.81 -2.74
C TRP A 120 -2.75 -12.62 -4.12
N ALA A 121 -3.44 -12.04 -5.10
CA ALA A 121 -2.85 -11.70 -6.40
C ALA A 121 -1.76 -10.61 -6.28
N GLY A 122 -1.97 -9.61 -5.43
CA GLY A 122 -0.93 -8.62 -5.08
C GLY A 122 0.30 -9.25 -4.44
N LEU A 123 0.10 -10.18 -3.50
CA LEU A 123 1.19 -10.93 -2.86
C LEU A 123 1.97 -11.83 -3.83
N GLU A 124 1.28 -12.55 -4.71
CA GLU A 124 1.94 -13.39 -5.71
C GLU A 124 2.72 -12.55 -6.72
N ARG A 125 2.19 -11.38 -7.13
CA ARG A 125 2.93 -10.47 -8.02
C ARG A 125 4.16 -9.87 -7.34
N PHE A 126 4.03 -9.45 -6.08
CA PHE A 126 5.14 -9.00 -5.24
C PHE A 126 6.28 -10.03 -5.17
N ARG A 127 5.94 -11.30 -4.92
CA ARG A 127 6.90 -12.42 -4.89
C ARG A 127 7.52 -12.68 -6.28
N LYS A 128 6.72 -12.67 -7.34
CA LYS A 128 7.13 -12.94 -8.72
C LYS A 128 8.15 -11.93 -9.25
N ASP A 129 8.00 -10.66 -8.88
CA ASP A 129 8.91 -9.58 -9.28
C ASP A 129 10.14 -9.45 -8.34
N GLY A 130 10.32 -10.40 -7.41
CA GLY A 130 11.55 -10.58 -6.61
C GLY A 130 11.52 -10.01 -5.19
N PHE A 131 10.40 -9.43 -4.74
CA PHE A 131 10.32 -8.82 -3.41
C PHE A 131 10.00 -9.86 -2.32
N ASN A 132 10.76 -9.82 -1.21
CA ASN A 132 10.49 -10.61 -0.01
C ASN A 132 9.74 -9.79 1.06
N LEU A 133 8.83 -10.44 1.79
CA LEU A 133 8.12 -9.83 2.92
C LEU A 133 8.96 -9.82 4.20
N GLY A 134 8.82 -8.77 5.00
CA GLY A 134 9.46 -8.64 6.31
C GLY A 134 9.49 -7.19 6.79
N ASP A 135 10.22 -6.91 7.86
CA ASP A 135 10.44 -5.54 8.35
C ASP A 135 11.81 -5.02 7.90
N PRO A 136 11.88 -4.08 6.94
CA PRO A 136 13.16 -3.50 6.50
C PRO A 136 13.86 -2.71 7.61
N SER A 137 13.14 -2.29 8.66
CA SER A 137 13.69 -1.54 9.80
C SER A 137 14.81 -2.28 10.52
N ALA A 138 14.81 -3.62 10.47
CA ALA A 138 15.84 -4.47 11.06
C ALA A 138 17.20 -4.40 10.33
N PHE A 139 17.21 -3.91 9.09
CA PHE A 139 18.39 -3.82 8.22
C PHE A 139 18.90 -2.38 8.07
N LEU A 140 18.05 -1.39 8.38
CA LEU A 140 18.39 0.03 8.25
C LEU A 140 19.67 0.41 9.01
N HIS A 141 20.42 1.30 8.40
CA HIS A 141 21.70 1.76 8.94
C HIS A 141 21.58 2.48 10.29
N PRO A 142 22.53 2.26 11.22
CA PRO A 142 22.68 3.12 12.38
C PRO A 142 23.11 4.52 11.94
N ARG A 143 22.80 5.53 12.77
CA ARG A 143 23.22 6.92 12.53
C ARG A 143 24.73 7.01 12.33
N GLY A 144 25.15 7.73 11.30
CA GLY A 144 26.56 7.91 10.96
C GLY A 144 27.17 6.81 10.07
N HIS A 145 26.40 5.81 9.64
CA HIS A 145 26.88 4.85 8.64
C HIS A 145 27.26 5.58 7.33
N PRO A 146 28.40 5.27 6.68
CA PRO A 146 28.89 6.02 5.51
C PRO A 146 27.85 6.21 4.40
N HIS A 147 27.05 5.18 4.11
CA HIS A 147 26.06 5.23 3.04
C HIS A 147 24.88 6.16 3.28
N LEU A 148 24.62 6.61 4.52
CA LEU A 148 23.64 7.66 4.81
C LEU A 148 24.05 9.02 4.22
N SER A 149 25.34 9.21 3.95
CA SER A 149 25.88 10.40 3.27
C SER A 149 26.20 10.17 1.80
N ARG A 150 26.44 8.91 1.41
CA ARG A 150 26.94 8.49 0.09
C ARG A 150 26.51 7.06 -0.25
N PRO A 151 25.30 6.84 -0.79
CA PRO A 151 24.84 5.53 -1.23
C PRO A 151 25.55 5.12 -2.52
N ILE A 152 26.76 4.59 -2.41
CA ILE A 152 27.63 4.22 -3.54
C ILE A 152 27.67 2.69 -3.75
N ASP A 153 27.44 1.90 -2.69
CA ASP A 153 27.57 0.45 -2.73
C ASP A 153 26.21 -0.26 -2.63
N LEU A 154 25.78 -0.80 -3.78
CA LEU A 154 24.56 -1.60 -3.91
C LEU A 154 24.67 -3.00 -3.27
N THR A 155 25.82 -3.43 -2.76
CA THR A 155 25.96 -4.73 -2.06
C THR A 155 25.63 -4.65 -0.57
N CYS A 156 25.36 -3.46 -0.05
CA CYS A 156 25.16 -3.23 1.37
C CYS A 156 23.72 -3.53 1.82
N GLU A 157 23.54 -4.50 2.74
CA GLU A 157 22.22 -4.95 3.23
C GLU A 157 21.35 -3.82 3.84
N GLY A 158 21.95 -2.75 4.36
CA GLY A 158 21.18 -1.60 4.87
C GLY A 158 20.81 -0.54 3.82
N CYS A 159 21.32 -0.70 2.59
CA CYS A 159 20.90 0.07 1.40
C CYS A 159 19.92 -0.72 0.55
N MET A 160 20.12 -2.04 0.43
CA MET A 160 19.20 -2.98 -0.21
C MET A 160 18.78 -4.05 0.82
N PRO A 161 17.76 -3.79 1.65
CA PRO A 161 17.30 -4.74 2.65
C PRO A 161 16.75 -5.99 1.96
N ILE A 162 17.09 -7.18 2.48
CA ILE A 162 16.64 -8.45 1.90
C ILE A 162 15.11 -8.64 1.96
N VAL A 163 14.40 -7.78 2.70
CA VAL A 163 12.94 -7.69 2.81
C VAL A 163 12.48 -6.25 2.58
N HIS A 164 11.30 -6.10 1.99
CA HIS A 164 10.89 -4.83 1.36
C HIS A 164 9.59 -4.25 1.94
N GLY A 165 8.98 -4.93 2.90
CA GLY A 165 7.75 -4.51 3.58
C GLY A 165 6.90 -5.70 4.02
N SER A 166 5.94 -5.46 4.92
CA SER A 166 5.00 -6.46 5.41
C SER A 166 3.58 -5.98 5.22
N VAL A 167 2.93 -6.42 4.13
CA VAL A 167 1.52 -6.09 3.85
C VAL A 167 0.58 -7.07 4.57
N VAL A 168 -0.51 -6.54 5.11
CA VAL A 168 -1.52 -7.30 5.85
C VAL A 168 -2.92 -6.91 5.40
N LEU A 169 -3.84 -7.87 5.44
CA LEU A 169 -5.27 -7.67 5.27
C LEU A 169 -5.98 -7.91 6.60
N PHE A 170 -6.74 -6.92 7.07
CA PHE A 170 -7.67 -7.07 8.18
C PHE A 170 -9.10 -7.26 7.69
N ARG A 171 -9.84 -8.15 8.36
CA ARG A 171 -11.29 -8.34 8.21
C ARG A 171 -11.89 -8.72 9.56
N LYS A 172 -13.20 -8.53 9.76
CA LYS A 172 -13.90 -9.04 10.94
C LYS A 172 -14.67 -10.31 10.57
N ALA A 173 -14.46 -11.39 11.32
CA ALA A 173 -15.15 -12.66 11.13
C ALA A 173 -15.31 -13.34 12.49
N ASP A 174 -16.46 -13.98 12.71
CA ASP A 174 -16.85 -14.57 14.00
C ASP A 174 -16.77 -13.58 15.18
N GLY A 175 -17.02 -12.29 14.91
CA GLY A 175 -16.91 -11.19 15.87
C GLY A 175 -15.48 -10.72 16.16
N ILE A 176 -14.46 -11.41 15.65
CA ILE A 176 -13.02 -11.18 15.93
C ILE A 176 -12.34 -10.53 14.72
N VAL A 177 -11.36 -9.65 14.96
CA VAL A 177 -10.53 -9.11 13.87
C VAL A 177 -9.45 -10.15 13.50
N GLN A 178 -9.48 -10.60 12.25
CA GLN A 178 -8.50 -11.51 11.69
C GLN A 178 -7.45 -10.71 10.93
N ARG A 179 -6.17 -11.10 11.06
CA ARG A 179 -5.05 -10.58 10.27
C ARG A 179 -4.56 -11.66 9.32
N LEU A 180 -4.76 -11.44 8.03
CA LEU A 180 -4.27 -12.31 6.97
C LEU A 180 -2.91 -11.76 6.48
N ARG A 181 -1.92 -12.65 6.39
CA ARG A 181 -0.58 -12.40 5.83
C ARG A 181 -0.09 -13.65 5.12
N MET A 182 0.94 -13.52 4.29
CA MET A 182 1.55 -14.70 3.64
C MET A 182 2.07 -15.69 4.68
N GLY A 183 1.74 -16.97 4.51
CA GLY A 183 2.18 -18.05 5.40
C GLY A 183 1.49 -18.15 6.77
N ALA A 184 0.62 -17.20 7.17
CA ALA A 184 -0.08 -17.27 8.46
C ALA A 184 -1.39 -16.46 8.50
N MET A 185 -2.41 -17.00 9.19
CA MET A 185 -3.61 -16.26 9.59
C MET A 185 -3.62 -16.10 11.10
N ASP A 186 -3.40 -14.88 11.59
CA ASP A 186 -3.43 -14.58 13.02
C ASP A 186 -4.84 -14.13 13.44
N ARG A 187 -5.29 -14.55 14.62
CA ARG A 187 -6.49 -14.01 15.28
C ARG A 187 -6.06 -12.94 16.28
N LEU A 188 -6.53 -11.71 16.12
CA LEU A 188 -6.21 -10.60 17.02
C LEU A 188 -7.40 -10.31 17.95
N PRO A 189 -7.16 -9.97 19.23
CA PRO A 189 -8.23 -9.47 20.10
C PRO A 189 -8.80 -8.17 19.53
N THR A 190 -10.09 -7.93 19.71
CA THR A 190 -10.82 -6.76 19.15
C THR A 190 -10.40 -5.41 19.75
N GLU A 191 -9.76 -5.42 20.92
CA GLU A 191 -9.41 -4.22 21.68
C GLU A 191 -8.03 -3.67 21.28
N PRO A 192 -7.92 -2.42 20.78
CA PRO A 192 -6.66 -1.85 20.29
C PRO A 192 -5.58 -1.72 21.37
N GLU A 193 -5.96 -1.56 22.64
CA GLU A 193 -5.02 -1.45 23.76
C GLU A 193 -4.16 -2.72 23.96
N LYS A 194 -4.69 -3.89 23.56
CA LYS A 194 -3.96 -5.17 23.67
C LYS A 194 -2.96 -5.40 22.54
N LEU A 195 -3.09 -4.70 21.41
CA LEU A 195 -2.17 -4.82 20.27
C LEU A 195 -0.77 -4.27 20.59
N ARG A 196 -0.70 -3.18 21.38
CA ARG A 196 0.55 -2.55 21.83
C ARG A 196 1.41 -3.43 22.76
N LEU A 197 0.82 -4.47 23.36
CA LEU A 197 1.50 -5.37 24.29
C LEU A 197 2.13 -6.58 23.59
N THR A 198 1.57 -7.04 22.46
CA THR A 198 2.07 -8.22 21.74
C THR A 198 3.14 -7.88 20.71
N SER A 199 3.12 -6.67 20.13
CA SER A 199 4.08 -6.23 19.11
C SER A 199 5.54 -6.16 19.56
N ARG A 200 5.82 -6.18 20.87
CA ARG A 200 7.19 -6.15 21.40
C ARG A 200 7.90 -7.52 21.48
N ASN A 201 7.19 -8.65 21.49
CA ASN A 201 7.72 -9.91 22.03
C ASN A 201 7.38 -11.21 21.26
N ALA A 202 7.02 -11.17 19.96
CA ALA A 202 6.68 -12.40 19.23
C ALA A 202 7.05 -12.39 17.74
N TRP A 203 8.27 -12.86 17.42
CA TRP A 203 8.65 -13.32 16.08
C TRP A 203 9.01 -14.80 16.15
N VAL A 204 8.18 -15.66 15.55
CA VAL A 204 8.49 -17.07 15.31
C VAL A 204 8.77 -17.21 13.82
N GLN A 205 9.99 -17.64 13.47
CA GLN A 205 10.31 -18.00 12.09
C GLN A 205 9.58 -19.28 11.70
N VAL A 206 9.02 -19.30 10.49
CA VAL A 206 8.59 -20.52 9.79
C VAL A 206 9.27 -20.52 8.43
N THR A 207 9.97 -21.60 8.12
CA THR A 207 10.75 -21.76 6.88
C THR A 207 9.88 -22.20 5.71
N HIS A 208 10.26 -21.79 4.50
CA HIS A 208 9.52 -22.02 3.26
C HIS A 208 9.80 -23.41 2.66
N GLU A 209 8.80 -24.02 2.04
CA GLU A 209 8.97 -24.99 0.95
C GLU A 209 8.31 -24.46 -0.34
N SER A 210 8.69 -25.03 -1.49
CA SER A 210 8.58 -24.43 -2.83
C SER A 210 7.52 -25.05 -3.73
N VAL A 211 6.90 -24.26 -4.60
CA VAL A 211 6.14 -24.73 -5.79
C VAL A 211 6.38 -23.80 -6.99
N SER A 212 6.46 -24.38 -8.19
CA SER A 212 6.40 -23.71 -9.51
C SER A 212 5.31 -24.39 -10.39
N ASP A 213 4.94 -23.95 -11.59
CA ASP A 213 5.60 -23.03 -12.53
C ASP A 213 4.58 -22.30 -13.43
N GLY A 214 4.99 -21.34 -14.28
CA GLY A 214 4.10 -20.82 -15.33
C GLY A 214 4.39 -19.44 -15.93
N THR A 215 4.82 -19.42 -17.18
CA THR A 215 5.02 -18.24 -18.03
C THR A 215 3.75 -17.80 -18.79
N PHE A 216 3.53 -16.48 -18.99
CA PHE A 216 3.31 -15.92 -20.34
C PHE A 216 3.37 -14.37 -20.44
N LEU A 217 3.49 -13.93 -21.71
CA LEU A 217 3.70 -12.59 -22.32
C LEU A 217 2.76 -11.47 -21.80
N ALA A 218 3.09 -10.17 -21.74
CA ALA A 218 3.96 -9.23 -22.50
C ALA A 218 3.19 -8.33 -23.51
N HIS A 219 2.85 -7.11 -23.07
CA HIS A 219 2.64 -5.87 -23.86
C HIS A 219 2.32 -4.72 -22.87
N PHE A 220 3.24 -3.78 -22.59
CA PHE A 220 2.90 -2.43 -22.04
C PHE A 220 4.07 -1.40 -22.03
N ASP A 221 4.99 -1.47 -22.99
CA ASP A 221 6.03 -0.43 -23.17
C ASP A 221 5.49 0.78 -23.95
N ALA A 222 4.84 1.72 -23.25
CA ALA A 222 4.40 3.00 -23.83
C ALA A 222 4.44 4.22 -22.89
N LEU A 223 4.69 4.05 -21.59
CA LEU A 223 4.72 5.15 -20.60
C LEU A 223 6.07 5.32 -19.87
N ALA A 224 7.07 4.49 -20.16
CA ALA A 224 8.42 4.60 -19.58
C ALA A 224 9.42 5.42 -20.44
N ALA A 225 9.04 5.82 -21.65
CA ALA A 225 9.96 6.41 -22.64
C ALA A 225 10.18 7.93 -22.51
N ALA A 226 9.87 8.54 -21.36
CA ALA A 226 9.92 9.98 -21.15
C ALA A 226 10.90 10.42 -20.03
N SER A 227 12.06 9.76 -19.92
CA SER A 227 13.19 10.23 -19.07
C SER A 227 14.55 9.62 -19.46
N LEU A 228 14.87 9.56 -20.76
CA LEU A 228 16.23 9.29 -21.24
C LEU A 228 16.57 10.12 -22.48
N THR A 229 17.11 11.32 -22.26
CA THR A 229 18.02 11.96 -23.21
C THR A 229 19.29 12.33 -22.48
N THR A 230 20.42 11.87 -23.01
CA THR A 230 21.76 12.11 -22.49
C THR A 230 22.25 13.49 -22.90
N ASP A 231 22.89 14.21 -21.98
CA ASP A 231 24.07 14.99 -22.36
C ASP A 231 25.09 15.02 -21.22
N GLY A 232 26.34 14.74 -21.55
CA GLY A 232 27.42 14.54 -20.58
C GLY A 232 28.25 15.80 -20.39
N THR A 233 28.19 16.42 -19.20
CA THR A 233 29.22 17.35 -18.73
C THR A 233 29.27 17.31 -17.20
N PRO A 234 30.42 17.02 -16.56
CA PRO A 234 30.51 16.99 -15.11
C PRO A 234 30.55 18.41 -14.53
N PRO A 235 29.68 18.78 -13.58
CA PRO A 235 29.74 20.08 -12.93
C PRO A 235 30.80 20.15 -11.83
N GLU A 236 31.36 21.34 -11.70
CA GLU A 236 32.33 21.77 -10.69
C GLU A 236 31.74 21.72 -9.27
N LEU A 237 32.56 21.51 -8.22
CA LEU A 237 32.06 21.36 -6.85
C LEU A 237 31.42 22.66 -6.31
N ALA A 238 30.10 22.68 -6.26
CA ALA A 238 29.33 23.68 -5.52
C ALA A 238 29.02 23.24 -4.08
N ALA A 239 28.77 24.23 -3.20
CA ALA A 239 28.42 24.06 -1.80
C ALA A 239 27.09 23.28 -1.59
N PRO A 240 26.84 22.66 -0.42
CA PRO A 240 25.70 21.78 -0.23
C PRO A 240 24.36 22.51 -0.40
N ALA A 241 23.56 22.05 -1.36
CA ALA A 241 22.19 22.48 -1.55
C ALA A 241 21.28 21.96 -0.43
N GLU A 242 20.26 22.73 -0.08
CA GLU A 242 19.16 22.24 0.77
C GLU A 242 18.41 21.13 0.03
N VAL A 243 18.17 20.00 0.70
CA VAL A 243 17.45 18.87 0.12
C VAL A 243 15.94 19.16 0.18
N THR A 244 15.46 19.95 -0.78
CA THR A 244 14.03 20.04 -1.10
C THR A 244 13.64 18.83 -1.94
N GLY A 245 13.40 17.69 -1.29
CA GLY A 245 12.80 16.54 -1.96
C GLY A 245 11.34 16.85 -2.30
N ASP A 246 10.96 16.71 -3.58
CA ASP A 246 9.56 16.81 -4.01
C ASP A 246 8.73 15.73 -3.30
N VAL A 247 7.92 16.15 -2.33
CA VAL A 247 6.92 15.29 -1.70
C VAL A 247 5.75 15.18 -2.67
N GLN A 248 5.57 14.01 -3.31
CA GLN A 248 4.40 13.78 -4.14
C GLN A 248 3.13 13.82 -3.29
N ALA A 249 2.19 14.68 -3.66
CA ALA A 249 0.90 14.80 -3.00
C ALA A 249 0.16 13.44 -2.97
N PRO A 250 -0.52 13.10 -1.86
CA PRO A 250 -1.16 11.80 -1.70
C PRO A 250 -2.31 11.61 -2.69
N VAL A 251 -2.29 10.50 -3.43
CA VAL A 251 -3.31 10.19 -4.42
C VAL A 251 -4.41 9.34 -3.78
N VAL A 252 -5.62 9.89 -3.75
CA VAL A 252 -6.84 9.13 -3.42
C VAL A 252 -7.46 8.63 -4.72
N VAL A 253 -7.17 7.39 -5.10
CA VAL A 253 -7.83 6.73 -6.24
C VAL A 253 -9.16 6.17 -5.76
N VAL A 254 -10.24 6.59 -6.43
CA VAL A 254 -11.57 6.01 -6.27
C VAL A 254 -11.88 5.17 -7.51
N VAL A 255 -12.23 3.90 -7.30
CA VAL A 255 -12.69 3.01 -8.38
C VAL A 255 -14.23 3.11 -8.48
N PRO A 256 -14.79 3.78 -9.50
CA PRO A 256 -16.23 3.79 -9.73
C PRO A 256 -16.70 2.42 -10.24
N SER A 257 -17.95 2.04 -9.94
CA SER A 257 -18.55 0.83 -10.50
C SER A 257 -19.08 0.98 -11.92
N ASP A 258 -19.22 2.22 -12.39
CA ASP A 258 -20.08 2.55 -13.52
C ASP A 258 -19.28 2.65 -14.83
N LEU A 259 -18.23 1.84 -14.93
CA LEU A 259 -17.67 1.39 -16.21
C LEU A 259 -18.69 0.45 -16.87
N GLN A 260 -19.82 1.02 -17.27
CA GLN A 260 -20.67 0.43 -18.29
C GLN A 260 -19.79 0.13 -19.50
N LYS A 261 -19.98 -1.03 -20.12
CA LYS A 261 -19.35 -1.31 -21.41
C LYS A 261 -19.69 -0.14 -22.33
N VAL A 262 -18.66 0.59 -22.75
CA VAL A 262 -18.79 1.46 -23.92
C VAL A 262 -18.92 0.48 -25.07
N ASP A 263 -20.17 0.20 -25.47
CA ASP A 263 -20.43 -0.61 -26.63
C ASP A 263 -19.72 0.05 -27.81
N ALA A 264 -18.76 -0.68 -28.38
CA ALA A 264 -17.95 -0.23 -29.51
C ALA A 264 -18.78 -0.33 -30.81
N ASP A 265 -19.93 0.33 -30.82
CA ASP A 265 -20.78 0.46 -32.00
C ASP A 265 -20.23 1.58 -32.90
N THR A 266 -19.15 1.27 -33.61
CA THR A 266 -18.65 2.09 -34.71
C THR A 266 -19.44 1.76 -35.99
N SER A 267 -20.67 2.29 -36.08
CA SER A 267 -21.51 2.16 -37.29
C SER A 267 -22.28 3.44 -37.70
N VAL A 268 -21.57 4.57 -37.80
CA VAL A 268 -21.94 5.71 -38.69
C VAL A 268 -20.69 6.26 -39.37
#